data_AF-A0A1H1W8H7-F1
#
_entry.id   AF-A0A1H1W8H7-F1
#
_cell.length_a   1.000
_cell.length_b   1.000
_cell.length_c   1.000
_cell.angle_alpha   90.00
_cell.angle_beta   90.00
_cell.angle_gamma   90.00
#
_symmetry.space_group_name_H-M   'P 1'
#
loop_
_entity.id
_entity.type
_entity.pdbx_description
1 polymer ?
#
loop_
_entity_poly.entity_id
_entity_poly.type
_entity_poly.pdbx_seq_one_letter_code
_entity_poly.pdbx_strand_id
1 'polypeptide(L)'
;MRWHLAICTSTVAICILALATPSTANAESPCTLLEIRQGTCEIDIDASLTPGGVDLIGGGESVSGGGAGGGSDGGGVAEPPQPPQPPQPPALGSDETPNNDNGLPPGCTGAPDVCDPELVITWSDIASFRASAPQLAMEPDGWAVRGLPTNFVATASVEVIAGSLLGFPAEVRFTPVGFAWDYGDGATGFSASGGSSWGGAAFSETATSHIYTTRGDFSASVAVELSAEYRFGGGDWRPISGTIRLAASATPVAVKSATTVLVAGSCVARPSDPGC
;
A
#
# COMPACT_ATOMS: atom_id res chain seq x y z
N MET A 1 67.62 -12.52 -41.24
CA MET A 1 67.06 -13.61 -40.43
C MET A 1 65.59 -13.27 -40.20
N ARG A 2 64.68 -13.56 -41.15
CA ARG A 2 63.87 -14.78 -41.30
C ARG A 2 63.06 -15.18 -40.05
N TRP A 3 61.77 -14.79 -40.06
CA TRP A 3 60.51 -15.44 -39.58
C TRP A 3 60.48 -15.96 -38.12
N HIS A 4 59.41 -15.83 -37.33
CA HIS A 4 58.07 -16.36 -37.63
C HIS A 4 56.96 -15.57 -36.91
N LEU A 5 55.96 -15.20 -37.70
CA LEU A 5 54.62 -14.76 -37.31
C LEU A 5 53.87 -16.00 -36.79
N ALA A 6 53.51 -16.04 -35.51
CA ALA A 6 52.70 -17.11 -34.96
C ALA A 6 51.23 -16.86 -35.32
N ILE A 7 50.79 -17.55 -36.37
CA ILE A 7 49.38 -17.71 -36.74
C ILE A 7 48.75 -18.63 -35.68
N CYS A 8 47.95 -18.05 -34.78
CA CYS A 8 47.16 -18.84 -33.84
C CYS A 8 45.90 -19.31 -34.58
N THR A 9 45.96 -20.54 -35.09
CA THR A 9 44.86 -21.22 -35.76
C THR A 9 43.71 -21.48 -34.79
N SER A 10 42.51 -21.11 -35.23
CA SER A 10 41.23 -21.30 -34.56
C SER A 10 40.97 -22.77 -34.20
N THR A 11 40.60 -23.00 -32.94
CA THR A 11 39.75 -24.12 -32.55
C THR A 11 38.51 -23.53 -31.87
N VAL A 12 37.44 -23.38 -32.65
CA VAL A 12 36.12 -23.02 -32.10
C VAL A 12 35.59 -24.26 -31.39
N ALA A 13 35.68 -24.27 -30.06
CA ALA A 13 34.98 -25.24 -29.24
C ALA A 13 33.48 -24.89 -29.27
N ILE A 14 32.70 -25.68 -30.01
CA ILE A 14 31.24 -25.62 -30.00
C ILE A 14 30.79 -26.15 -28.63
N CYS A 15 30.57 -25.23 -27.70
CA CYS A 15 29.89 -25.51 -26.46
C CYS A 15 28.38 -25.56 -26.77
N ILE A 16 27.80 -26.76 -26.84
CA ILE A 16 26.36 -26.94 -26.94
C ILE A 16 25.77 -26.54 -25.59
N LEU A 17 25.37 -25.27 -25.48
CA LEU A 17 24.61 -24.78 -24.35
C LEU A 17 23.18 -25.32 -24.52
N ALA A 18 22.83 -26.32 -23.71
CA ALA A 18 21.45 -26.77 -23.60
C ALA A 18 20.60 -25.60 -23.09
N LEU A 19 19.78 -25.02 -23.97
CA LEU A 19 18.72 -24.10 -23.58
C LEU A 19 17.71 -24.88 -22.75
N ALA A 20 17.83 -24.81 -21.43
CA ALA A 20 16.71 -25.12 -20.56
C ALA A 20 15.67 -24.03 -20.79
N THR A 21 14.60 -24.35 -21.52
CA THR A 21 13.40 -23.53 -21.53
C THR A 21 12.88 -23.40 -20.10
N PRO A 22 12.57 -22.20 -19.59
CA PRO A 22 11.85 -22.12 -18.32
C PRO A 22 10.52 -22.84 -18.51
N SER A 23 10.30 -23.90 -17.74
CA SER A 23 8.97 -24.47 -17.59
C SER A 23 8.08 -23.38 -17.00
N THR A 24 7.18 -22.84 -17.80
CA THR A 24 6.05 -22.07 -17.27
C THR A 24 5.28 -23.02 -16.38
N ALA A 25 5.30 -22.79 -15.07
CA ALA A 25 4.30 -23.34 -14.19
C ALA A 25 2.96 -22.70 -14.61
N ASN A 26 2.23 -23.38 -15.49
CA ASN A 26 0.82 -23.08 -15.67
C ASN A 26 0.17 -23.48 -14.35
N ALA A 27 -0.29 -22.50 -13.58
CA ALA A 27 -1.46 -22.75 -12.76
C ALA A 27 -2.58 -23.04 -13.77
N GLU A 28 -2.84 -24.33 -14.02
CA GLU A 28 -3.98 -24.74 -14.83
C GLU A 28 -5.24 -24.33 -14.07
N SER A 29 -5.72 -23.11 -14.33
CA SER A 29 -7.10 -22.76 -14.07
C SER A 29 -7.96 -23.70 -14.93
N PRO A 30 -8.87 -24.49 -14.34
CA PRO A 30 -9.58 -25.55 -15.06
C PRO A 30 -10.57 -25.02 -16.13
N CYS A 31 -10.68 -23.70 -16.30
CA CYS A 31 -11.62 -23.07 -17.23
C CYS A 31 -10.95 -21.96 -18.04
N THR A 32 -11.41 -21.78 -19.27
CA THR A 32 -11.14 -20.58 -20.07
C THR A 32 -12.15 -19.45 -19.76
N LEU A 33 -11.76 -18.21 -20.04
CA LEU A 33 -12.63 -17.02 -19.86
C LEU A 33 -13.97 -17.10 -20.62
N LEU A 34 -14.00 -17.85 -21.73
CA LEU A 34 -15.20 -18.02 -22.54
C LEU A 34 -16.21 -18.97 -21.86
N GLU A 35 -15.73 -20.01 -21.19
CA GLU A 35 -16.57 -20.99 -20.48
C GLU A 35 -17.14 -20.42 -19.18
N ILE A 36 -16.39 -19.56 -18.50
CA ILE A 36 -16.88 -18.79 -17.33
C ILE A 36 -18.05 -17.90 -17.74
N ARG A 37 -17.93 -17.21 -18.88
CA ARG A 37 -18.96 -16.29 -19.36
C ARG A 37 -20.23 -16.99 -19.87
N GLN A 38 -20.11 -18.25 -20.29
CA GLN A 38 -21.24 -19.05 -20.76
C GLN A 38 -21.88 -19.88 -19.64
N GLY A 39 -21.31 -19.89 -18.43
CA GLY A 39 -21.81 -20.67 -17.31
C GLY A 39 -21.71 -22.19 -17.52
N THR A 40 -20.84 -22.64 -18.41
CA THR A 40 -20.69 -24.05 -18.78
C THR A 40 -19.50 -24.73 -18.08
N CYS A 41 -18.74 -24.00 -17.27
CA CYS A 41 -17.69 -24.58 -16.44
C CYS A 41 -18.20 -24.81 -15.01
N GLU A 42 -18.17 -26.06 -14.56
CA GLU A 42 -18.45 -26.44 -13.18
C GLU A 42 -17.12 -26.45 -12.42
N ILE A 43 -16.93 -25.49 -11.52
CA ILE A 43 -15.72 -25.41 -10.68
C ILE A 43 -15.98 -26.27 -9.44
N ASP A 44 -15.36 -27.44 -9.39
CA ASP A 44 -15.32 -28.26 -8.17
C ASP A 44 -14.42 -27.57 -7.12
N ILE A 45 -15.05 -26.97 -6.11
CA ILE A 45 -14.34 -26.45 -4.92
C ILE A 45 -14.15 -27.62 -3.96
N ASP A 46 -13.00 -28.30 -4.02
CA ASP A 46 -12.62 -29.25 -2.97
C ASP A 46 -12.17 -28.49 -1.72
N ALA A 47 -12.94 -28.60 -0.64
CA ALA A 47 -12.64 -28.01 0.66
C ALA A 47 -11.58 -28.84 1.39
N SER A 48 -10.34 -28.81 0.90
CA SER A 48 -9.19 -29.33 1.62
C SER A 48 -8.81 -28.36 2.74
N LEU A 49 -9.40 -28.55 3.93
CA LEU A 49 -9.11 -27.76 5.11
C LEU A 49 -7.75 -28.16 5.70
N THR A 50 -6.74 -27.30 5.56
CA THR A 50 -5.61 -27.26 6.51
C THR A 50 -6.10 -26.72 7.86
N PRO A 51 -5.77 -27.33 9.01
CA PRO A 51 -6.23 -26.83 10.30
C PRO A 51 -5.56 -25.47 10.62
N GLY A 52 -6.28 -24.37 10.46
CA GLY A 52 -5.78 -23.04 10.88
C GLY A 52 -6.37 -21.79 10.24
N GLY A 53 -7.41 -21.85 9.39
CA GLY A 53 -8.01 -20.66 8.77
C GLY A 53 -9.51 -20.56 9.00
N VAL A 54 -9.98 -19.42 9.52
CA VAL A 54 -11.40 -19.05 9.60
C VAL A 54 -11.85 -18.60 8.21
N ASP A 55 -12.94 -19.19 7.71
CA ASP A 55 -13.62 -18.73 6.50
C ASP A 55 -14.94 -18.01 6.87
N LEU A 56 -15.17 -16.85 6.25
CA LEU A 56 -16.37 -16.05 6.41
C LEU A 56 -17.16 -16.12 5.10
N ILE A 57 -18.26 -16.86 5.10
CA ILE A 57 -19.25 -16.79 4.03
C ILE A 57 -20.59 -16.37 4.62
N GLY A 58 -21.04 -15.19 4.18
CA GLY A 58 -22.38 -14.68 4.41
C GLY A 58 -23.39 -15.37 3.50
N GLY A 59 -24.44 -15.91 4.11
CA GLY A 59 -25.69 -16.29 3.45
C GLY A 59 -26.83 -15.67 4.23
N GLY A 60 -27.43 -14.61 3.69
CA GLY A 60 -28.68 -14.06 4.20
C GLY A 60 -29.83 -14.90 3.66
N GLU A 61 -30.70 -15.38 4.56
CA GLU A 61 -32.00 -15.95 4.20
C GLU A 61 -33.08 -15.36 5.08
N SER A 62 -33.84 -14.43 4.51
CA SER A 62 -35.09 -13.92 5.06
C SER A 62 -36.19 -14.92 4.75
N VAL A 63 -36.77 -15.57 5.77
CA VAL A 63 -37.98 -16.40 5.59
C VAL A 63 -39.21 -15.59 5.99
N SER A 64 -40.02 -15.28 4.96
CA SER A 64 -41.42 -14.87 5.06
C SER A 64 -42.28 -16.09 5.38
N GLY A 65 -43.24 -15.95 6.30
CA GLY A 65 -44.25 -16.97 6.58
C GLY A 65 -45.51 -16.35 7.18
N GLY A 66 -46.53 -16.17 6.35
CA GLY A 66 -47.88 -15.80 6.79
C GLY A 66 -48.80 -17.01 6.96
N GLY A 67 -49.81 -16.87 7.83
CA GLY A 67 -51.15 -17.43 7.60
C GLY A 67 -51.67 -18.58 8.49
N ALA A 68 -52.36 -18.18 9.58
CA ALA A 68 -53.69 -18.63 10.06
C ALA A 68 -53.98 -20.07 10.56
N GLY A 69 -54.64 -20.14 11.74
CA GLY A 69 -55.77 -21.05 11.97
C GLY A 69 -55.94 -21.71 13.36
N GLY A 70 -56.81 -21.13 14.21
CA GLY A 70 -57.86 -21.85 14.95
C GLY A 70 -57.57 -22.52 16.32
N GLY A 71 -58.46 -22.24 17.29
CA GLY A 71 -58.76 -23.15 18.41
C GLY A 71 -58.78 -22.53 19.81
N SER A 72 -59.99 -22.27 20.32
CA SER A 72 -60.29 -21.92 21.71
C SER A 72 -59.86 -23.00 22.71
N ASP A 73 -59.49 -22.63 23.94
CA ASP A 73 -60.32 -22.86 25.14
C ASP A 73 -59.65 -22.33 26.43
N GLY A 74 -60.51 -21.92 27.36
CA GLY A 74 -60.17 -21.14 28.53
C GLY A 74 -59.45 -21.89 29.65
N GLY A 75 -58.72 -21.13 30.44
CA GLY A 75 -58.07 -21.61 31.66
C GLY A 75 -57.36 -20.46 32.38
N GLY A 76 -58.11 -19.69 33.16
CA GLY A 76 -57.59 -18.54 33.88
C GLY A 76 -56.56 -18.91 34.93
N VAL A 77 -55.39 -18.28 34.85
CA VAL A 77 -54.51 -18.01 35.99
C VAL A 77 -54.16 -16.52 35.94
N ALA A 78 -54.30 -15.84 37.08
CA ALA A 78 -54.14 -14.40 37.16
C ALA A 78 -52.68 -14.01 36.86
N GLU A 79 -52.49 -13.26 35.77
CA GLU A 79 -51.24 -12.57 35.43
C GLU A 79 -50.93 -11.52 36.52
N PRO A 80 -49.69 -11.42 37.05
CA PRO A 80 -49.31 -10.32 37.92
C PRO A 80 -49.46 -8.97 37.19
N PRO A 81 -49.69 -7.84 37.90
CA PRO A 81 -49.92 -6.57 37.24
C PRO A 81 -48.70 -6.17 36.40
N GLN A 82 -48.90 -6.01 35.08
CA GLN A 82 -47.87 -5.46 34.20
C GLN A 82 -47.52 -4.02 34.62
N PRO A 83 -46.23 -3.65 34.59
CA PRO A 83 -45.83 -2.26 34.78
C PRO A 83 -46.49 -1.36 33.72
N PRO A 84 -46.81 -0.09 34.05
CA PRO A 84 -47.46 0.81 33.10
C PRO A 84 -46.63 0.91 31.82
N GLN A 85 -47.29 0.72 30.67
CA GLN A 85 -46.64 0.88 29.38
C GLN A 85 -46.09 2.31 29.25
N PRO A 86 -44.87 2.49 28.69
CA PRO A 86 -44.36 3.80 28.35
C PRO A 86 -45.37 4.56 27.47
N PRO A 87 -45.45 5.89 27.57
CA PRO A 87 -46.29 6.67 26.67
C PRO A 87 -45.97 6.30 25.23
N GLN A 88 -46.99 5.95 24.44
CA GLN A 88 -46.80 5.77 23.01
C GLN A 88 -46.27 7.10 22.43
N PRO A 89 -45.23 7.07 21.58
CA PRO A 89 -44.82 8.27 20.86
C PRO A 89 -46.01 8.86 20.12
N PRO A 90 -46.09 10.19 19.96
CA PRO A 90 -47.16 10.82 19.19
C PRO A 90 -47.29 10.15 17.83
N ALA A 91 -48.53 9.89 17.40
CA ALA A 91 -48.77 9.47 16.02
C ALA A 91 -48.21 10.55 15.10
N LEU A 92 -47.20 10.17 14.31
CA LEU A 92 -46.56 11.05 13.35
C LEU A 92 -47.62 11.49 12.32
N GLY A 93 -47.65 12.78 12.01
CA GLY A 93 -48.57 13.34 11.02
C GLY A 93 -48.31 12.74 9.64
N SER A 94 -49.24 12.92 8.71
CA SER A 94 -49.17 12.42 7.32
C SER A 94 -47.98 12.91 6.49
N ASP A 95 -47.07 13.69 7.07
CA ASP A 95 -45.82 14.17 6.48
C ASP A 95 -44.57 13.43 6.98
N GLU A 96 -44.71 12.43 7.85
CA GLU A 96 -43.59 11.61 8.32
C GLU A 96 -43.55 10.25 7.60
N THR A 97 -42.54 10.10 6.76
CA THR A 97 -42.27 8.88 5.99
C THR A 97 -41.90 7.71 6.92
N PRO A 98 -42.49 6.51 6.74
CA PRO A 98 -42.18 5.37 7.60
C PRO A 98 -40.81 4.77 7.24
N ASN A 99 -39.94 4.70 8.25
CA ASN A 99 -38.75 3.86 8.37
C ASN A 99 -37.66 3.92 7.26
N ASN A 100 -36.43 4.18 7.72
CA ASN A 100 -35.16 3.81 7.11
C ASN A 100 -34.95 4.13 5.62
N ASP A 101 -35.29 5.34 5.21
CA ASP A 101 -34.65 5.93 4.04
C ASP A 101 -33.20 6.26 4.40
N ASN A 102 -32.25 5.57 3.77
CA ASN A 102 -30.89 6.05 3.55
C ASN A 102 -30.96 7.31 2.67
N GLY A 103 -31.60 8.36 3.18
CA GLY A 103 -31.78 9.61 2.49
C GLY A 103 -30.42 10.13 2.06
N LEU A 104 -30.31 10.44 0.77
CA LEU A 104 -29.15 11.08 0.18
C LEU A 104 -28.63 12.18 1.11
N PRO A 105 -27.33 12.24 1.39
CA PRO A 105 -26.78 13.25 2.28
C PRO A 105 -27.20 14.66 1.81
N PRO A 106 -27.42 15.61 2.74
CA PRO A 106 -27.85 16.95 2.40
C PRO A 106 -26.79 17.62 1.50
N GLY A 107 -27.13 17.86 0.23
CA GLY A 107 -26.23 18.41 -0.80
C GLY A 107 -26.42 17.84 -2.21
N CYS A 108 -27.15 16.74 -2.36
CA CYS A 108 -27.37 16.06 -3.65
C CYS A 108 -28.57 16.57 -4.48
N THR A 109 -29.07 17.78 -4.24
CA THR A 109 -30.14 18.36 -5.06
C THR A 109 -29.53 19.02 -6.31
N GLY A 110 -29.30 18.23 -7.37
CA GLY A 110 -29.03 18.79 -8.71
C GLY A 110 -28.01 18.07 -9.59
N ALA A 111 -27.43 16.95 -9.16
CA ALA A 111 -26.50 16.18 -10.00
C ALA A 111 -26.73 14.68 -9.86
N PRO A 112 -27.34 14.02 -10.85
CA PRO A 112 -27.75 12.62 -10.74
C PRO A 112 -26.59 11.60 -10.70
N ASP A 113 -25.34 12.00 -10.94
CA ASP A 113 -24.22 11.05 -11.15
C ASP A 113 -23.24 10.96 -9.96
N VAL A 114 -23.11 12.03 -9.16
CA VAL A 114 -22.03 12.15 -8.14
C VAL A 114 -22.36 11.42 -6.84
N CYS A 115 -23.66 11.29 -6.57
CA CYS A 115 -24.22 10.66 -5.38
C CYS A 115 -24.57 9.18 -5.61
N ASP A 116 -24.24 8.64 -6.79
CA ASP A 116 -24.33 7.20 -7.06
C ASP A 116 -23.27 6.47 -6.20
N PRO A 117 -23.66 5.54 -5.31
CA PRO A 117 -22.70 4.71 -4.57
C PRO A 117 -21.88 3.80 -5.49
N GLU A 118 -22.36 3.48 -6.69
CA GLU A 118 -21.65 2.67 -7.68
C GLU A 118 -20.67 3.48 -8.54
N LEU A 119 -20.60 4.80 -8.37
CA LEU A 119 -19.64 5.64 -9.08
C LEU A 119 -18.19 5.22 -8.78
N VAL A 120 -17.49 4.76 -9.83
CA VAL A 120 -16.07 4.41 -9.76
C VAL A 120 -15.23 5.59 -10.26
N ILE A 121 -14.42 6.17 -9.37
CA ILE A 121 -13.41 7.17 -9.70
C ILE A 121 -12.07 6.48 -9.88
N THR A 122 -11.35 6.88 -10.92
CA THR A 122 -10.02 6.37 -11.25
C THR A 122 -8.93 7.40 -10.95
N TRP A 123 -7.68 6.96 -10.97
CA TRP A 123 -6.51 7.85 -10.89
C TRP A 123 -6.46 8.91 -11.99
N SER A 124 -7.05 8.65 -13.16
CA SER A 124 -7.11 9.61 -14.26
C SER A 124 -8.04 10.78 -13.95
N ASP A 125 -9.13 10.53 -13.24
CA ASP A 125 -10.13 11.55 -12.90
C ASP A 125 -9.60 12.54 -11.85
N ILE A 126 -8.77 12.03 -10.93
CA ILE A 126 -8.11 12.86 -9.91
C ILE A 126 -6.76 13.40 -10.37
N ALA A 127 -6.46 13.36 -11.67
CA ALA A 127 -5.19 13.84 -12.20
C ALA A 127 -5.00 15.37 -12.09
N SER A 128 -5.93 16.14 -11.54
CA SER A 128 -5.70 17.54 -11.15
C SER A 128 -5.27 17.70 -9.69
N PHE A 129 -5.52 16.68 -8.86
CA PHE A 129 -5.14 16.65 -7.45
C PHE A 129 -3.70 16.18 -7.33
N ARG A 130 -2.86 16.92 -6.60
CA ARG A 130 -1.42 16.73 -6.55
C ARG A 130 -0.91 16.69 -5.12
N ALA A 131 -0.64 15.48 -4.62
CA ALA A 131 0.10 15.29 -3.38
C ALA A 131 1.47 15.95 -3.47
N SER A 132 1.98 16.42 -2.33
CA SER A 132 3.32 16.98 -2.25
C SER A 132 4.38 15.93 -2.59
N ALA A 133 5.43 16.37 -3.29
CA ALA A 133 6.55 15.48 -3.60
C ALA A 133 7.27 15.07 -2.29
N PRO A 134 7.60 13.78 -2.11
CA PRO A 134 8.34 13.34 -0.95
C PRO A 134 9.77 13.90 -0.97
N GLN A 135 10.38 14.02 0.20
CA GLN A 135 11.80 14.37 0.34
C GLN A 135 12.58 13.15 0.78
N LEU A 136 13.80 13.00 0.28
CA LEU A 136 14.76 12.00 0.72
C LEU A 136 15.92 12.68 1.44
N ALA A 137 16.18 12.28 2.68
CA ALA A 137 17.35 12.65 3.45
C ALA A 137 18.17 11.40 3.80
N MET A 138 19.44 11.60 4.11
CA MET A 138 20.33 10.53 4.57
C MET A 138 21.15 11.00 5.77
N GLU A 139 21.55 10.04 6.61
CA GLU A 139 22.48 10.27 7.71
C GLU A 139 23.65 9.28 7.58
N PRO A 140 24.90 9.76 7.47
CA PRO A 140 25.32 11.17 7.39
C PRO A 140 24.91 11.84 6.06
N ASP A 141 24.74 13.16 6.06
CA ASP A 141 24.33 13.89 4.86
C ASP A 141 25.40 13.86 3.75
N GLY A 142 25.07 13.27 2.59
CA GLY A 142 25.87 13.25 1.38
C GLY A 142 27.04 12.24 1.34
N TRP A 143 27.28 11.46 2.41
CA TRP A 143 28.38 10.49 2.43
C TRP A 143 28.09 9.29 3.31
N ALA A 144 28.78 8.20 3.03
CA ALA A 144 28.66 6.94 3.74
C ALA A 144 30.04 6.31 4.00
N VAL A 145 30.12 5.44 5.01
CA VAL A 145 31.31 4.63 5.26
C VAL A 145 31.04 3.21 4.81
N ARG A 146 31.86 2.71 3.89
CA ARG A 146 31.84 1.32 3.47
C ARG A 146 31.84 0.39 4.68
N GLY A 147 30.86 -0.51 4.74
CA GLY A 147 30.72 -1.50 5.80
C GLY A 147 30.04 -0.99 7.08
N LEU A 148 29.57 0.26 7.13
CA LEU A 148 28.75 0.78 8.22
C LEU A 148 27.34 1.13 7.73
N PRO A 149 26.32 1.07 8.62
CA PRO A 149 24.96 1.49 8.28
C PRO A 149 24.90 2.97 7.88
N THR A 150 24.26 3.24 6.75
CA THR A 150 23.86 4.58 6.32
C THR A 150 22.35 4.66 6.42
N ASN A 151 21.82 5.62 7.18
CA ASN A 151 20.38 5.74 7.38
C ASN A 151 19.75 6.57 6.26
N PHE A 152 18.58 6.16 5.77
CA PHE A 152 17.78 6.92 4.82
C PHE A 152 16.43 7.24 5.45
N VAL A 153 15.98 8.49 5.30
CA VAL A 153 14.70 8.96 5.84
C VAL A 153 13.92 9.66 4.73
N ALA A 154 12.70 9.23 4.50
CA ALA A 154 11.80 9.82 3.52
C ALA A 154 10.64 10.52 4.23
N THR A 155 10.28 11.73 3.78
CA THR A 155 9.10 12.43 4.29
C THR A 155 7.92 12.23 3.34
N ALA A 156 6.82 11.70 3.88
CA ALA A 156 5.51 11.69 3.26
C ALA A 156 4.45 11.59 4.35
N SER A 157 3.34 12.30 4.19
CA SER A 157 2.24 12.33 5.16
C SER A 157 0.90 12.22 4.47
N VAL A 158 -0.15 11.94 5.26
CA VAL A 158 -1.52 12.01 4.76
C VAL A 158 -1.84 13.45 4.37
N GLU A 159 -2.34 13.64 3.15
CA GLU A 159 -2.70 14.96 2.62
C GLU A 159 -4.14 14.94 2.11
N VAL A 160 -4.93 15.95 2.48
CA VAL A 160 -6.29 16.16 1.95
C VAL A 160 -6.27 17.41 1.08
N ILE A 161 -6.63 17.23 -0.19
CA ILE A 161 -6.59 18.28 -1.21
C ILE A 161 -8.00 18.55 -1.70
N ALA A 162 -8.47 19.77 -1.48
CA ALA A 162 -9.73 20.25 -2.02
C ALA A 162 -9.57 20.68 -3.49
N GLY A 163 -10.60 20.44 -4.30
CA GLY A 163 -10.58 20.77 -5.72
C GLY A 163 -11.92 20.52 -6.40
N SER A 164 -11.90 20.39 -7.72
CA SER A 164 -13.06 20.00 -8.50
C SER A 164 -12.83 18.65 -9.15
N LEU A 165 -13.78 17.74 -8.98
CA LEU A 165 -13.82 16.41 -9.58
C LEU A 165 -15.15 16.29 -10.35
N LEU A 166 -15.09 15.97 -11.64
CA LEU A 166 -16.26 15.89 -12.52
C LEU A 166 -17.16 17.16 -12.51
N GLY A 167 -16.58 18.33 -12.24
CA GLY A 167 -17.29 19.61 -12.17
C GLY A 167 -17.89 19.95 -10.80
N PHE A 168 -17.68 19.11 -9.78
CA PHE A 168 -18.21 19.31 -8.42
C PHE A 168 -17.10 19.54 -7.40
N PRO A 169 -17.34 20.34 -6.34
CA PRO A 169 -16.40 20.46 -5.23
C PRO A 169 -16.16 19.10 -4.56
N ALA A 170 -14.90 18.71 -4.47
CA ALA A 170 -14.48 17.43 -3.92
C ALA A 170 -13.19 17.58 -3.11
N GLU A 171 -12.92 16.59 -2.27
CA GLU A 171 -11.64 16.42 -1.59
C GLU A 171 -11.07 15.06 -1.92
N VAL A 172 -9.76 15.01 -2.14
CA VAL A 172 -9.00 13.77 -2.33
C VAL A 172 -7.99 13.65 -1.20
N ARG A 173 -7.99 12.51 -0.51
CA ARG A 173 -7.03 12.15 0.52
C ARG A 173 -6.00 11.20 -0.05
N PHE A 174 -4.73 11.60 -0.04
CA PHE A 174 -3.60 10.72 -0.35
C PHE A 174 -2.97 10.20 0.93
N THR A 175 -2.71 8.90 0.98
CA THR A 175 -2.14 8.21 2.15
C THR A 175 -0.90 7.42 1.74
N PRO A 176 0.28 7.67 2.32
CA PRO A 176 1.46 6.83 2.15
C PRO A 176 1.21 5.42 2.71
N VAL A 177 1.41 4.42 1.88
CA VAL A 177 1.23 3.00 2.22
C VAL A 177 2.51 2.17 2.04
N GLY A 178 3.56 2.74 1.45
CA GLY A 178 4.84 2.06 1.29
C GLY A 178 5.94 2.96 0.75
N PHE A 179 7.18 2.52 0.91
CA PHE A 179 8.38 3.25 0.49
C PHE A 179 9.31 2.25 -0.21
N ALA A 180 9.52 2.43 -1.51
CA ALA A 180 10.43 1.63 -2.32
C ALA A 180 11.76 2.37 -2.47
N TRP A 181 12.84 1.74 -2.03
CA TRP A 181 14.18 2.33 -1.98
C TRP A 181 15.07 1.75 -3.09
N ASP A 182 15.86 2.61 -3.70
CA ASP A 182 16.98 2.25 -4.55
C ASP A 182 18.22 2.96 -3.99
N TYR A 183 19.23 2.19 -3.57
CA TYR A 183 20.44 2.76 -2.95
C TYR A 183 21.51 3.12 -3.99
N GLY A 184 21.27 2.88 -5.28
CA GLY A 184 22.16 3.23 -6.39
C GLY A 184 23.36 2.30 -6.58
N ASP A 185 23.62 1.37 -5.66
CA ASP A 185 24.64 0.32 -5.78
C ASP A 185 24.10 -1.02 -6.32
N GLY A 186 22.85 -1.00 -6.79
CA GLY A 186 22.10 -2.17 -7.28
C GLY A 186 21.26 -2.86 -6.19
N ALA A 187 21.39 -2.47 -4.92
CA ALA A 187 20.50 -2.92 -3.87
C ALA A 187 19.22 -2.08 -3.82
N THR A 188 18.11 -2.75 -3.53
CA THR A 188 16.79 -2.14 -3.35
C THR A 188 16.18 -2.56 -2.01
N GLY A 189 15.26 -1.77 -1.49
CA GLY A 189 14.53 -2.07 -0.26
C GLY A 189 13.06 -1.70 -0.32
N PHE A 190 12.28 -2.16 0.64
CA PHE A 190 10.91 -1.72 0.85
C PHE A 190 10.63 -1.56 2.35
N SER A 191 9.94 -0.50 2.74
CA SER A 191 9.49 -0.27 4.12
C SER A 191 8.06 0.27 4.17
N ALA A 192 7.37 -0.03 5.28
CA ALA A 192 6.02 0.47 5.52
C ALA A 192 5.99 1.95 5.95
N SER A 193 7.12 2.49 6.40
CA SER A 193 7.27 3.89 6.79
C SER A 193 8.52 4.50 6.16
N GLY A 194 8.59 5.83 6.15
CA GLY A 194 9.75 6.57 5.67
C GLY A 194 10.98 6.51 6.57
N GLY A 195 10.96 5.69 7.62
CA GLY A 195 12.06 5.59 8.58
C GLY A 195 12.09 6.73 9.60
N SER A 196 13.17 6.81 10.35
CA SER A 196 13.41 7.83 11.36
C SER A 196 14.90 8.04 11.54
N SER A 197 15.29 9.19 12.10
CA SER A 197 16.69 9.46 12.41
C SER A 197 17.27 8.40 13.34
N TRP A 198 18.56 8.08 13.17
CA TRP A 198 19.30 7.21 14.10
C TRP A 198 19.57 7.87 15.47
N GLY A 199 19.12 9.12 15.67
CA GLY A 199 19.28 9.87 16.90
C GLY A 199 20.74 10.21 17.22
N GLY A 200 21.14 10.02 18.49
CA GLY A 200 22.45 10.45 18.98
C GLY A 200 23.62 9.49 18.70
N ALA A 201 23.35 8.27 18.24
CA ALA A 201 24.37 7.25 18.00
C ALA A 201 24.59 7.07 16.48
N ALA A 202 25.51 7.85 15.92
CA ALA A 202 25.84 7.79 14.50
C ALA A 202 26.17 6.36 14.05
N PHE A 203 25.73 6.01 12.84
CA PHE A 203 25.87 4.67 12.24
C PHE A 203 25.11 3.55 12.98
N SER A 204 24.14 3.88 13.84
CA SER A 204 23.21 2.87 14.35
C SER A 204 22.25 2.41 13.25
N GLU A 205 21.99 1.11 13.21
CA GLU A 205 21.06 0.52 12.27
C GLU A 205 19.62 0.93 12.58
N THR A 206 18.88 1.27 11.52
CA THR A 206 17.45 1.60 11.53
C THR A 206 16.72 0.69 10.55
N ALA A 207 15.38 0.73 10.56
CA ALA A 207 14.56 -0.03 9.61
C ALA A 207 14.78 0.33 8.12
N THR A 208 15.41 1.49 7.86
CA THR A 208 15.67 2.03 6.51
C THR A 208 17.16 2.26 6.27
N SER A 209 18.02 1.60 7.05
CA SER A 209 19.46 1.66 6.86
C SER A 209 19.93 0.75 5.73
N HIS A 210 21.01 1.15 5.06
CA HIS A 210 21.72 0.35 4.06
C HIS A 210 23.22 0.33 4.30
N ILE A 211 23.89 -0.77 3.96
CA ILE A 211 25.33 -0.93 4.10
C ILE A 211 25.96 -1.05 2.71
N TYR A 212 26.69 -0.01 2.31
CA TYR A 212 27.48 -0.04 1.08
C TYR A 212 28.74 -0.91 1.25
N THR A 213 28.98 -1.81 0.30
CA THR A 213 30.11 -2.75 0.33
C THR A 213 31.31 -2.30 -0.49
N THR A 214 31.12 -1.37 -1.42
CA THR A 214 32.14 -0.81 -2.31
C THR A 214 32.27 0.70 -2.14
N ARG A 215 33.45 1.26 -2.43
CA ARG A 215 33.64 2.72 -2.50
C ARG A 215 33.17 3.23 -3.85
N GLY A 216 32.65 4.45 -3.89
CA GLY A 216 32.19 5.08 -5.12
C GLY A 216 31.22 6.22 -4.84
N ASP A 217 30.78 6.85 -5.92
CA ASP A 217 29.68 7.82 -5.90
C ASP A 217 28.42 7.12 -6.41
N PHE A 218 27.36 7.15 -5.61
CA PHE A 218 26.06 6.55 -5.92
C PHE A 218 24.96 7.60 -5.89
N SER A 219 23.77 7.24 -6.37
CA SER A 219 22.59 8.08 -6.36
C SER A 219 21.44 7.29 -5.75
N ALA A 220 21.13 7.56 -4.49
CA ALA A 220 20.02 6.91 -3.79
C ALA A 220 18.70 7.62 -4.11
N SER A 221 17.60 6.87 -4.20
CA SER A 221 16.27 7.41 -4.43
C SER A 221 15.20 6.62 -3.69
N VAL A 222 14.04 7.24 -3.49
CA VAL A 222 12.87 6.61 -2.90
C VAL A 222 11.63 6.96 -3.70
N ALA A 223 10.76 5.98 -3.90
CA ALA A 223 9.43 6.17 -4.44
C ALA A 223 8.38 5.80 -3.38
N VAL A 224 7.53 6.76 -3.04
CA VAL A 224 6.46 6.58 -2.05
C VAL A 224 5.23 6.06 -2.76
N GLU A 225 4.72 4.92 -2.28
CA GLU A 225 3.46 4.35 -2.73
C GLU A 225 2.30 5.01 -2.00
N LEU A 226 1.37 5.57 -2.77
CA LEU A 226 0.21 6.30 -2.27
C LEU A 226 -1.08 5.57 -2.65
N SER A 227 -1.97 5.40 -1.67
CA SER A 227 -3.40 5.15 -1.93
C SER A 227 -4.16 6.47 -1.95
N ALA A 228 -5.34 6.46 -2.56
CA ALA A 228 -6.22 7.63 -2.60
C ALA A 228 -7.65 7.28 -2.22
N GLU A 229 -8.31 8.21 -1.55
CA GLU A 229 -9.74 8.21 -1.28
C GLU A 229 -10.32 9.56 -1.70
N TYR A 230 -11.60 9.61 -2.06
CA TYR A 230 -12.27 10.84 -2.45
C TYR A 230 -13.60 11.00 -1.72
N ARG A 231 -14.06 12.25 -1.57
CA ARG A 231 -15.41 12.55 -1.12
C ARG A 231 -15.93 13.82 -1.78
N PHE A 232 -17.25 13.90 -1.90
CA PHE A 232 -17.96 15.10 -2.36
C PHE A 232 -18.73 15.72 -1.20
N GLY A 233 -18.79 17.05 -1.15
CA GLY A 233 -19.67 17.77 -0.22
C GLY A 233 -19.50 17.43 1.27
N GLY A 234 -18.34 16.89 1.69
CA GLY A 234 -18.10 16.47 3.07
C GLY A 234 -18.75 15.12 3.47
N GLY A 235 -19.25 14.34 2.51
CA GLY A 235 -19.76 12.98 2.75
C GLY A 235 -18.65 11.95 3.07
N ASP A 236 -18.99 10.68 2.93
CA ASP A 236 -18.07 9.58 3.24
C ASP A 236 -16.90 9.48 2.26
N TRP A 237 -15.75 9.04 2.78
CA TRP A 237 -14.58 8.72 1.98
C TRP A 237 -14.81 7.43 1.20
N ARG A 238 -14.59 7.50 -0.12
CA ARG A 238 -14.68 6.36 -1.04
C ARG A 238 -13.29 6.05 -1.60
N PRO A 239 -12.85 4.78 -1.61
CA PRO A 239 -11.51 4.43 -2.08
C PRO A 239 -11.39 4.53 -3.60
N ILE A 240 -10.19 4.85 -4.08
CA ILE A 240 -9.79 4.72 -5.47
C ILE A 240 -8.92 3.46 -5.56
N SER A 241 -9.28 2.52 -6.45
CA SER A 241 -8.56 1.25 -6.58
C SER A 241 -7.12 1.45 -7.06
N GLY A 242 -6.21 0.66 -6.48
CA GLY A 242 -4.79 0.67 -6.82
C GLY A 242 -4.00 1.78 -6.11
N THR A 243 -2.72 1.87 -6.46
CA THR A 243 -1.76 2.83 -5.88
C THR A 243 -0.96 3.50 -6.99
N ILE A 244 -0.38 4.66 -6.69
CA ILE A 244 0.64 5.30 -7.53
C ILE A 244 1.94 5.43 -6.78
N ARG A 245 3.03 5.63 -7.53
CA ARG A 245 4.35 5.93 -6.97
C ARG A 245 4.74 7.36 -7.27
N LEU A 246 5.08 8.09 -6.22
CA LEU A 246 5.64 9.44 -6.31
C LEU A 246 7.11 9.39 -5.90
N ALA A 247 7.99 9.70 -6.85
CA ALA A 247 9.43 9.68 -6.61
C ALA A 247 9.91 10.96 -5.91
N ALA A 248 10.81 10.82 -4.95
CA ALA A 248 11.60 11.93 -4.43
C ALA A 248 12.74 12.27 -5.40
N SER A 249 13.28 13.48 -5.28
CA SER A 249 14.58 13.80 -5.88
C SER A 249 15.65 12.85 -5.35
N ALA A 250 16.52 12.36 -6.24
CA ALA A 250 17.60 11.48 -5.85
C ALA A 250 18.68 12.24 -5.06
N THR A 251 19.30 11.56 -4.09
CA THR A 251 20.33 12.09 -3.20
C THR A 251 21.69 11.46 -3.55
N PRO A 252 22.73 12.26 -3.84
CA PRO A 252 24.06 11.73 -4.09
C PRO A 252 24.68 11.16 -2.81
N VAL A 253 25.40 10.05 -2.94
CA VAL A 253 26.05 9.35 -1.82
C VAL A 253 27.52 9.09 -2.14
N ALA A 254 28.43 9.77 -1.45
CA ALA A 254 29.86 9.50 -1.55
C ALA A 254 30.31 8.44 -0.54
N VAL A 255 30.51 7.19 -0.99
CA VAL A 255 30.95 6.09 -0.13
C VAL A 255 32.47 6.07 -0.02
N LYS A 256 32.96 6.32 1.19
CA LYS A 256 34.39 6.33 1.54
C LYS A 256 34.71 5.09 2.36
N SER A 257 35.98 4.89 2.77
CA SER A 257 36.22 4.00 3.91
C SER A 257 37.08 4.67 4.94
N ALA A 258 36.77 4.38 6.20
CA ALA A 258 37.61 4.74 7.31
C ALA A 258 38.83 3.80 7.36
N THR A 259 39.99 4.39 7.62
CA THR A 259 41.17 3.65 8.07
C THR A 259 41.46 4.16 9.47
N THR A 260 41.40 3.29 10.46
CA THR A 260 41.85 3.66 11.81
C THR A 260 43.36 3.49 11.87
N VAL A 261 44.07 4.56 12.20
CA VAL A 261 45.49 4.51 12.53
C VAL A 261 45.64 4.69 14.03
N LEU A 262 46.53 3.92 14.63
CA LEU A 262 46.91 4.11 16.02
C LEU A 262 47.73 5.41 16.10
N VAL A 263 47.12 6.44 16.68
CA VAL A 263 47.80 7.69 17.01
C VAL A 263 48.43 7.56 18.40
N ALA A 264 49.59 8.18 18.61
CA ALA A 264 50.31 8.06 19.88
C ALA A 264 49.59 8.79 21.04
N GLY A 265 48.62 9.67 20.75
CA GLY A 265 47.84 10.43 21.72
C GLY A 265 46.74 11.28 21.06
N SER A 266 46.01 12.09 21.84
CA SER A 266 44.98 13.00 21.32
C SER A 266 45.59 14.19 20.56
N CYS A 267 44.85 14.79 19.62
CA CYS A 267 45.30 15.99 18.90
C CYS A 267 45.53 17.20 19.79
N VAL A 268 44.90 17.24 20.97
CA VAL A 268 45.18 18.27 21.98
C VAL A 268 46.55 18.04 22.63
N ALA A 269 46.93 16.79 22.86
CA ALA A 269 48.22 16.44 23.45
C ALA A 269 49.36 16.46 22.44
N ARG A 270 49.09 16.10 21.17
CA ARG A 270 50.07 16.05 20.08
C ARG A 270 49.48 16.59 18.78
N PRO A 271 49.42 17.93 18.62
CA PRO A 271 48.78 18.57 17.47
C PRO A 271 49.52 18.39 16.14
N SER A 272 50.71 17.82 16.16
CA SER A 272 51.55 17.59 14.97
C SER A 272 51.68 16.11 14.60
N ASP A 273 50.97 15.22 15.31
CA ASP A 273 51.01 13.79 15.04
C ASP A 273 50.16 13.43 13.81
N PRO A 274 50.54 12.38 13.05
CA PRO A 274 49.71 11.88 11.95
C PRO A 274 48.31 11.48 12.46
N GLY A 275 47.26 12.11 11.92
CA GLY A 275 45.86 11.91 12.39
C GLY A 275 45.25 13.15 13.05
N CYS A 276 46.05 14.20 13.17
CA CYS A 276 45.70 15.60 13.38
C CYS A 276 46.19 16.40 12.16
#